data_AF-A0A0C3JGF8-F1
#
_entry.id   AF-A0A0C3JGF8-F1
#
_cell.length_a   1.000
_cell.length_b   1.000
_cell.length_c   1.000
_cell.angle_alpha   90.00
_cell.angle_beta   90.00
_cell.angle_gamma   90.00
#
_symmetry.space_group_name_H-M   'P 1'
#
loop_
_entity.id
_entity.type
_entity.pdbx_description
1 polymer ?
#
loop_
_entity_poly.entity_id
_entity_poly.type
_entity_poly.pdbx_seq_one_letter_code
_entity_poly.pdbx_strand_id
1 'polypeptide(L)'
;MLTLRNKIKNLDVNVTLKTHEWVRKKKAIQTWLYNHGRSRSRRALIKYGGGWTLRKVVMHHQKKSINKVLEEAGIKQGSAEMIKSYQKAVDTVMKSLTAEEIQEAEALAIEWNERQPPRDVQSEAAEKKGRKYAEEFAKEMWKRC
;
A
#
# COMPACT_ATOMS: atom_id res chain seq x y z
N MET A 1 6.48 -15.84 -27.65
CA MET A 1 5.15 -15.56 -27.06
C MET A 1 4.67 -14.17 -27.48
N LEU A 2 3.58 -14.04 -28.24
CA LEU A 2 3.03 -12.73 -28.62
C LEU A 2 2.26 -12.12 -27.44
N THR A 3 2.61 -10.87 -27.09
CA THR A 3 1.91 -10.11 -26.05
C THR A 3 0.43 -9.94 -26.40
N LEU A 4 -0.47 -9.84 -25.39
CA LEU A 4 -1.91 -9.60 -25.60
C LEU A 4 -2.19 -8.41 -26.53
N ARG A 5 -1.34 -7.39 -26.45
CA ARG A 5 -1.36 -6.23 -27.33
C ARG A 5 -1.21 -6.62 -28.81
N ASN A 6 -0.26 -7.50 -29.13
CA ASN A 6 -0.02 -7.95 -30.50
C ASN A 6 -1.17 -8.84 -31.00
N LYS A 7 -1.75 -9.67 -30.13
CA LYS A 7 -2.94 -10.46 -30.45
C LYS A 7 -4.13 -9.57 -30.85
N ILE A 8 -4.39 -8.51 -30.09
CA ILE A 8 -5.48 -7.56 -30.40
C ILE A 8 -5.20 -6.79 -31.70
N LYS A 9 -3.95 -6.38 -31.92
CA LYS A 9 -3.57 -5.65 -33.15
C LYS A 9 -3.76 -6.50 -34.41
N ASN A 10 -3.53 -7.81 -34.31
CA ASN A 10 -3.57 -8.75 -35.43
C ASN A 10 -4.98 -9.32 -35.69
N LEU A 11 -6.02 -8.84 -35.02
CA LEU A 11 -7.40 -9.19 -35.38
C LEU A 11 -7.74 -8.60 -36.75
N ASP A 12 -8.44 -9.34 -37.62
CA ASP A 12 -8.74 -8.92 -39.00
C ASP A 12 -9.36 -7.52 -39.09
N VAL A 13 -10.21 -7.18 -38.11
CA VAL A 13 -10.86 -5.86 -37.95
C VAL A 13 -9.91 -4.70 -37.61
N ASN A 14 -8.66 -4.99 -37.27
CA ASN A 14 -7.62 -4.04 -36.87
C ASN A 14 -6.44 -4.01 -37.84
N VAL A 15 -6.26 -5.05 -38.66
CA VAL A 15 -5.19 -5.13 -39.66
C VAL A 15 -5.35 -4.05 -40.73
N THR A 16 -6.59 -3.65 -41.02
CA THR A 16 -6.92 -2.60 -42.01
C THR A 16 -6.80 -1.18 -41.49
N LEU A 17 -6.54 -0.97 -40.19
CA LEU A 17 -6.47 0.35 -39.58
C LEU A 17 -5.14 1.04 -39.89
N LYS A 18 -5.21 2.33 -40.24
CA LYS A 18 -4.01 3.17 -40.35
C LYS A 18 -3.41 3.41 -38.97
N THR A 19 -2.12 3.73 -38.93
CA THR A 19 -1.35 3.89 -37.68
C THR A 19 -2.01 4.83 -36.66
N HIS A 20 -2.53 5.98 -37.11
CA HIS A 20 -3.17 6.95 -36.21
C HIS A 20 -4.54 6.47 -35.68
N GLU A 21 -5.31 5.76 -36.49
CA GLU A 21 -6.60 5.15 -36.10
C GLU A 21 -6.37 4.04 -35.07
N TRP A 22 -5.33 3.22 -35.28
CA TRP A 22 -4.90 2.22 -34.32
C TRP A 22 -4.52 2.84 -32.97
N VAL A 23 -3.78 3.96 -32.96
CA VAL A 23 -3.44 4.67 -31.72
C VAL A 23 -4.70 5.14 -30.98
N ARG A 24 -5.67 5.70 -31.70
CA ARG A 24 -6.95 6.17 -31.12
C ARG A 24 -7.77 5.01 -30.55
N LYS A 25 -7.93 3.93 -31.32
CA LYS A 25 -8.66 2.72 -30.92
C LYS A 25 -8.00 2.03 -29.72
N LYS A 26 -6.66 1.93 -29.73
CA LYS A 26 -5.89 1.40 -28.61
C LYS A 26 -6.13 2.19 -27.32
N LYS A 27 -6.14 3.53 -27.40
CA LYS A 27 -6.42 4.39 -26.24
C LYS A 27 -7.85 4.17 -25.72
N ALA A 28 -8.83 4.05 -26.61
CA ALA A 28 -10.21 3.74 -26.24
C ALA A 28 -10.34 2.36 -25.56
N ILE A 29 -9.67 1.33 -26.09
CA ILE A 29 -9.64 -0.02 -25.49
C ILE A 29 -9.00 0.03 -24.09
N GLN A 30 -7.89 0.76 -23.93
CA GLN A 30 -7.24 0.93 -22.62
C GLN A 30 -8.16 1.62 -21.61
N THR A 31 -8.83 2.71 -22.02
CA THR A 31 -9.81 3.41 -21.18
C THR A 31 -10.98 2.51 -20.80
N TRP A 32 -11.51 1.75 -21.77
CA TRP A 32 -12.62 0.83 -21.51
C TRP A 32 -12.22 -0.28 -20.54
N LEU A 33 -11.07 -0.91 -20.73
CA LEU A 33 -10.55 -1.95 -19.82
C LEU A 33 -10.26 -1.40 -18.42
N TYR A 34 -9.78 -0.16 -18.32
CA TYR A 34 -9.56 0.49 -17.03
C TYR A 34 -10.89 0.71 -16.29
N ASN A 35 -11.92 1.17 -17.01
CA ASN A 35 -13.23 1.49 -16.44
C ASN A 35 -14.10 0.25 -16.15
N HIS A 36 -14.05 -0.77 -17.00
CA HIS A 36 -14.97 -1.91 -16.97
C HIS A 36 -14.27 -3.26 -16.73
N GLY A 37 -13.00 -3.40 -17.11
CA GLY A 37 -12.26 -4.67 -16.98
C GLY A 37 -11.82 -4.99 -15.55
N ARG A 38 -11.88 -4.01 -14.64
CA ARG A 38 -11.66 -4.24 -13.21
C ARG A 38 -13.01 -4.25 -12.49
N SER A 39 -13.67 -5.42 -12.48
CA SER A 39 -14.52 -5.76 -11.34
C SER A 39 -13.60 -5.88 -10.13
N ARG A 40 -13.36 -4.77 -9.42
CA ARG A 40 -12.82 -4.87 -8.07
C ARG A 40 -13.86 -5.68 -7.31
N SER A 41 -13.56 -6.94 -6.99
CA SER A 41 -14.30 -7.63 -5.95
C SER A 41 -14.42 -6.66 -4.79
N ARG A 42 -15.62 -6.52 -4.21
CA ARG A 42 -15.81 -5.71 -3.01
C ARG A 42 -14.81 -6.27 -2.00
N ARG A 43 -13.67 -5.60 -1.83
CA ARG A 43 -12.68 -5.99 -0.83
C ARG A 43 -13.45 -6.07 0.47
N ALA A 44 -13.22 -7.11 1.27
CA ALA A 44 -13.80 -7.22 2.59
C ALA A 44 -13.77 -5.84 3.26
N LEU A 45 -14.96 -5.33 3.61
CA LEU A 45 -15.20 -3.93 4.01
C LEU A 45 -14.25 -3.53 5.14
N ILE A 46 -13.98 -4.47 6.04
CA ILE A 46 -12.97 -4.33 7.08
C ILE A 46 -11.88 -5.36 6.81
N LYS A 47 -10.78 -4.93 6.18
CA LYS A 47 -9.53 -5.66 6.30
C LYS A 47 -8.94 -5.33 7.67
N TYR A 48 -9.12 -6.21 8.64
CA TYR A 48 -8.20 -6.27 9.78
C TYR A 48 -6.78 -6.25 9.19
N GLY A 49 -5.92 -5.39 9.75
CA GLY A 49 -4.64 -5.07 9.11
C GLY A 49 -3.92 -6.32 8.64
N GLY A 50 -3.30 -6.28 7.46
CA GLY A 50 -2.42 -7.37 7.05
C GLY A 50 -1.37 -7.61 8.13
N GLY A 51 -0.84 -8.84 8.19
CA GLY A 51 0.08 -9.27 9.23
C GLY A 51 1.25 -8.31 9.48
N TRP A 52 1.81 -8.41 10.67
CA TRP A 52 3.06 -7.78 11.05
C TRP A 52 4.18 -8.32 10.16
N THR A 53 5.00 -7.40 9.69
CA THR A 53 6.21 -7.69 8.92
C THR A 53 7.38 -7.08 9.65
N LEU A 54 8.59 -7.58 9.39
CA LEU A 54 9.85 -7.00 9.87
C LEU A 54 9.82 -5.47 9.80
N ARG A 55 9.51 -4.93 8.62
CA ARG A 55 9.44 -3.48 8.38
C ARG A 55 8.45 -2.76 9.30
N LYS A 56 7.28 -3.34 9.60
CA LYS A 56 6.31 -2.73 10.52
C LYS A 56 6.79 -2.76 11.97
N VAL A 57 7.43 -3.84 12.39
CA VAL A 57 8.02 -3.96 13.72
C VAL A 57 9.13 -2.93 13.88
N VAL A 58 10.02 -2.81 12.91
CA VAL A 58 11.09 -1.80 12.88
C VAL A 58 10.52 -0.38 12.91
N MET A 59 9.52 -0.08 12.08
CA MET A 59 8.87 1.25 12.10
C MET A 59 8.29 1.62 13.47
N HIS A 60 7.82 0.62 14.23
CA HIS A 60 7.30 0.82 15.57
C HIS A 60 8.43 1.00 16.60
N HIS A 61 9.36 0.04 16.69
CA HIS A 61 10.43 0.02 17.68
C HIS A 61 11.48 1.13 17.44
N GLN A 62 11.85 1.37 16.18
CA GLN A 62 12.90 2.34 15.79
C GLN A 62 12.31 3.71 15.42
N LYS A 63 11.12 4.06 15.93
CA LYS A 63 10.46 5.35 15.66
C LYS A 63 11.35 6.55 16.03
N LYS A 64 12.10 6.44 17.14
CA LYS A 64 13.06 7.47 17.56
C LYS A 64 14.20 7.65 16.55
N SER A 65 14.79 6.54 16.09
CA SER A 65 15.86 6.54 15.09
C SER A 65 15.38 7.11 13.75
N ILE A 66 14.16 6.77 13.32
CA ILE A 66 13.55 7.33 12.10
C ILE A 66 13.34 8.85 12.25
N ASN A 67 12.84 9.31 13.39
CA ASN A 67 12.67 10.75 13.64
C ASN A 67 14.01 11.49 13.66
N LYS A 68 15.05 10.88 14.25
CA LYS A 68 16.41 11.44 14.25
C LYS A 68 16.94 11.64 12.83
N VAL A 69 16.77 10.66 11.94
CA VAL A 69 17.15 10.79 10.52
C VAL A 69 16.41 11.94 9.83
N LEU A 70 15.14 12.17 10.18
CA LEU A 70 14.36 13.27 9.62
C LEU A 70 14.81 14.64 10.16
N GLU A 71 15.14 14.71 11.46
CA GLU A 71 15.67 15.91 12.10
C GLU A 71 17.03 16.30 11.53
N GLU A 72 17.93 15.32 11.35
CA GLU A 72 19.24 15.51 10.70
C GLU A 72 19.11 15.98 9.25
N ALA A 73 18.05 15.55 8.55
CA ALA A 73 17.71 16.02 7.22
C ALA A 73 17.02 17.41 7.21
N GLY A 74 16.85 18.06 8.37
CA GLY A 74 16.21 19.36 8.50
C GLY A 74 14.69 19.35 8.26
N ILE A 75 14.05 18.18 8.31
CA ILE A 75 12.63 18.04 7.98
C ILE A 75 11.80 18.28 9.23
N LYS A 76 11.05 19.38 9.23
CA LYS A 76 10.15 19.72 10.34
C LYS A 76 9.05 18.68 10.51
N GLN A 77 8.84 18.23 11.75
CA GLN A 77 7.73 17.36 12.11
C GLN A 77 6.38 18.00 11.72
N GLY A 78 5.48 17.20 11.17
CA GLY A 78 4.15 17.65 10.72
C GLY A 78 4.13 18.38 9.38
N SER A 79 5.27 18.58 8.71
CA SER A 79 5.31 19.13 7.36
C SER A 79 4.78 18.13 6.31
N ALA A 80 4.27 18.65 5.19
CA ALA A 80 3.91 17.80 4.04
C ALA A 80 5.12 17.04 3.45
N GLU A 81 6.32 17.62 3.59
CA GLU A 81 7.59 17.02 3.18
C GLU A 81 7.94 15.79 4.02
N MET A 82 7.59 15.80 5.30
CA MET A 82 7.77 14.65 6.20
C MET A 82 7.12 13.40 5.62
N ILE A 83 5.90 13.49 5.07
CA ILE A 83 5.19 12.34 4.50
C ILE A 83 5.98 11.71 3.35
N LYS A 84 6.58 12.53 2.48
CA LYS A 84 7.36 12.07 1.32
C LYS A 84 8.69 11.46 1.75
N SER A 85 9.33 12.04 2.77
CA SER A 85 10.67 11.65 3.22
C SER A 85 10.66 10.54 4.27
N TYR A 86 9.53 10.28 4.93
CA TYR A 86 9.43 9.26 5.99
C TYR A 86 9.83 7.87 5.49
N GLN A 87 9.39 7.47 4.30
CA GLN A 87 9.77 6.16 3.75
C GLN A 87 11.28 6.07 3.47
N LYS A 88 11.91 7.16 3.04
CA LYS A 88 13.37 7.21 2.87
C LYS A 88 14.09 7.06 4.21
N ALA A 89 13.60 7.72 5.25
CA ALA A 89 14.17 7.59 6.60
C ALA A 89 14.03 6.15 7.13
N VAL A 90 12.88 5.51 6.90
CA VAL A 90 12.70 4.08 7.22
C VAL A 90 13.70 3.22 6.44
N ASP A 91 13.90 3.46 5.15
CA ASP A 91 14.87 2.72 4.35
C ASP A 91 16.31 2.91 4.84
N THR A 92 16.68 4.11 5.29
CA THR A 92 17.98 4.39 5.91
C THR A 92 18.17 3.57 7.18
N VAL A 93 17.18 3.60 8.08
CA VAL A 93 17.22 2.83 9.33
C VAL A 93 17.28 1.32 9.05
N MET A 94 16.47 0.83 8.11
CA MET A 94 16.49 -0.60 7.73
C MET A 94 17.85 -1.04 7.21
N LYS A 95 18.60 -0.18 6.50
CA LYS A 95 19.94 -0.48 5.99
C LYS A 95 21.02 -0.46 7.08
N SER A 96 20.80 0.25 8.17
CA SER A 96 21.73 0.31 9.29
C SER A 96 21.51 -0.80 10.32
N LEU A 97 20.45 -1.60 10.18
CA LEU A 97 20.18 -2.70 11.11
C LEU A 97 21.24 -3.79 10.98
N THR A 98 21.63 -4.35 12.12
CA THR A 98 22.49 -5.54 12.17
C THR A 98 21.70 -6.79 11.82
N ALA A 99 22.41 -7.88 11.49
CA ALA A 99 21.77 -9.17 11.24
C ALA A 99 20.97 -9.67 12.45
N GLU A 100 21.45 -9.39 13.66
CA GLU A 100 20.78 -9.75 14.92
C GLU A 100 19.46 -8.98 15.09
N GLU A 101 19.49 -7.66 14.87
CA GLU A 101 18.28 -6.82 14.96
C GLU A 101 17.23 -7.21 13.91
N ILE A 102 17.67 -7.61 12.72
CA ILE A 102 16.78 -8.13 11.67
C ILE A 102 16.11 -9.42 12.13
N GLN A 103 16.88 -10.37 12.66
CA GLN A 103 16.35 -11.65 13.13
C GLN A 103 15.37 -11.46 14.30
N GLU A 104 15.70 -10.60 15.27
CA GLU A 104 14.83 -10.30 16.39
C GLU A 104 13.50 -9.69 15.92
N ALA A 105 13.56 -8.73 15.00
CA ALA A 105 12.36 -8.08 14.50
C ALA A 105 11.52 -9.00 13.56
N GLU A 106 12.15 -9.97 12.88
CA GLU A 106 11.43 -11.04 12.18
C GLU A 106 10.72 -11.99 13.15
N ALA A 107 11.40 -12.42 14.20
CA ALA A 107 10.83 -13.28 15.24
C ALA A 107 9.63 -12.60 15.92
N LEU A 108 9.76 -11.31 16.27
CA LEU A 108 8.67 -10.51 16.81
C LEU A 108 7.50 -10.38 15.83
N ALA A 109 7.76 -10.21 14.54
CA ALA A 109 6.70 -10.14 13.54
C ALA A 109 5.91 -11.45 13.46
N ILE A 110 6.59 -12.60 13.54
CA ILE A 110 5.95 -13.93 13.58
C ILE A 110 5.13 -14.06 14.88
N GLU A 111 5.73 -13.77 16.03
CA GLU A 111 5.06 -13.86 17.33
C GLU A 111 3.80 -13.00 17.36
N TRP A 112 3.87 -11.74 16.91
CA TRP A 112 2.72 -10.84 16.91
C TRP A 112 1.63 -11.27 15.94
N ASN A 113 1.96 -12.02 14.89
CA ASN A 113 0.97 -12.60 13.99
C ASN A 113 0.27 -13.81 14.62
N GLU A 114 0.96 -14.56 15.47
CA GLU A 114 0.39 -15.73 16.14
C GLU A 114 -0.39 -15.36 17.41
N ARG A 115 0.18 -14.49 18.25
CA ARG A 115 -0.29 -14.19 19.61
C ARG A 115 -0.91 -12.81 19.78
N GLN A 116 -0.92 -12.00 18.71
CA GLN A 116 -1.26 -10.58 18.69
C GLN A 116 -0.13 -9.68 19.26
N PRO A 117 0.01 -8.44 18.75
CA PRO A 117 1.02 -7.51 19.25
C PRO A 117 0.64 -6.97 20.64
N PRO A 118 1.57 -6.34 21.37
CA PRO A 118 1.31 -5.72 22.67
C PRO A 118 0.19 -4.66 22.63
N ARG A 119 -0.43 -4.39 23.78
CA ARG A 119 -1.64 -3.54 23.89
C ARG A 119 -1.44 -2.11 23.38
N ASP A 120 -0.28 -1.51 23.63
CA ASP A 120 0.10 -0.19 23.14
C ASP A 120 0.16 -0.14 21.60
N VAL A 121 0.70 -1.19 21.00
CA VAL A 121 0.74 -1.35 19.54
C VAL A 121 -0.67 -1.52 18.97
N GLN A 122 -1.51 -2.30 19.68
CA GLN A 122 -2.92 -2.46 19.31
C GLN A 122 -3.70 -1.15 19.40
N SER A 123 -3.49 -0.37 20.47
CA SER A 123 -4.20 0.91 20.65
C SER A 123 -3.79 1.93 19.60
N GLU A 124 -2.49 2.09 19.30
CA GLU A 124 -2.04 2.99 18.23
C GLU A 124 -2.60 2.57 16.86
N ALA A 125 -2.66 1.27 16.58
CA ALA A 125 -3.24 0.75 15.35
C ALA A 125 -4.77 0.99 15.27
N ALA A 126 -5.47 0.85 16.40
CA ALA A 126 -6.90 1.10 16.52
C ALA A 126 -7.22 2.59 16.37
N GLU A 127 -6.46 3.50 16.99
CA GLU A 127 -6.64 4.95 16.84
C GLU A 127 -6.48 5.39 15.38
N LYS A 128 -5.43 4.92 14.70
CA LYS A 128 -5.18 5.24 13.29
C LYS A 128 -6.30 4.79 12.36
N LYS A 129 -7.02 3.71 12.70
CA LYS A 129 -8.04 3.10 11.84
C LYS A 129 -9.48 3.35 12.30
N GLY A 130 -9.69 3.69 13.57
CA GLY A 130 -10.99 3.73 14.23
C GLY A 130 -11.93 4.73 13.58
N ARG A 131 -11.42 5.92 13.20
CA ARG A 131 -12.23 6.91 12.49
C ARG A 131 -12.77 6.39 11.16
N LYS A 132 -11.90 5.75 10.36
CA LYS A 132 -12.29 5.19 9.06
C LYS A 132 -13.27 4.03 9.23
N TYR A 133 -13.07 3.20 10.25
CA TYR A 133 -14.00 2.13 10.60
C TYR A 133 -15.39 2.69 10.92
N ALA A 134 -15.48 3.69 11.81
CA ALA A 134 -16.75 4.29 12.20
C ALA A 134 -17.46 4.93 11.00
N GLU A 135 -16.73 5.61 10.12
CA GLU A 135 -17.27 6.23 8.90
C GLU A 135 -17.84 5.18 7.93
N GLU A 136 -17.10 4.08 7.68
CA GLU A 136 -17.56 3.02 6.78
C GLU A 136 -18.74 2.24 7.38
N PHE A 137 -18.72 1.99 8.70
CA PHE A 137 -19.84 1.39 9.41
C PHE A 137 -21.12 2.21 9.26
N ALA A 138 -21.05 3.52 9.50
CA ALA A 138 -22.20 4.42 9.36
C ALA A 138 -22.76 4.44 7.91
N LYS A 139 -21.87 4.49 6.91
CA LYS A 139 -22.25 4.44 5.49
C LYS A 139 -22.98 3.15 5.11
N GLU A 140 -22.57 2.02 5.66
CA GLU A 140 -23.22 0.73 5.39
C GLU A 140 -24.55 0.58 6.13
N MET A 141 -24.64 1.04 7.38
CA MET A 141 -25.90 1.05 8.11
C MET A 141 -26.94 1.92 7.39
N TRP A 142 -26.54 3.08 6.88
CA TRP A 142 -27.42 3.97 6.13
C TRP A 142 -27.97 3.35 4.84
N LYS A 143 -27.18 2.54 4.11
CA LYS A 143 -27.65 1.85 2.88
C LYS A 143 -28.63 0.72 3.13
N ARG A 144 -28.72 0.24 4.39
CA ARG A 144 -29.60 -0.86 4.79
C ARG A 144 -30.91 -0.36 5.41
N CYS A 145 -31.00 0.94 5.70
CA CYS A 145 -32.24 1.64 6.01
C CYS A 145 -32.93 2.05 4.71
#